data_AF-A0A2A3JQ47-F1
#
_entry.id   AF-A0A2A3JQ47-F1
#
_cell.length_a   1.000
_cell.length_b   1.000
_cell.length_c   1.000
_cell.angle_alpha   90.00
_cell.angle_beta   90.00
_cell.angle_gamma   90.00
#
_symmetry.space_group_name_H-M   'P 1'
#
loop_
_entity.id
_entity.type
_entity.pdbx_description
1 polymer ?
#
loop_
_entity_poly.entity_id
_entity_poly.type
_entity_poly.pdbx_seq_one_letter_code
_entity_poly.pdbx_strand_id
1 'polypeptide(L)' 'MKCFYAPETEGHDPQFRLTHGTVVHNAERAERAMLLLEGLGRLDLGTESPPEAPRAAL' A
#
# COMPACT_ATOMS: atom_id res chain seq x y z
N MET A 1 6.12 -15.70 8.17
CA MET A 1 4.74 -15.42 7.71
C MET A 1 4.82 -15.01 6.24
N LYS A 2 3.84 -15.35 5.39
CA LYS A 2 3.86 -14.88 3.99
C LYS A 2 3.41 -13.42 3.93
N CYS A 3 4.18 -12.57 3.27
CA CYS A 3 3.88 -11.17 3.04
C CYS A 3 3.87 -10.93 1.54
N PHE A 4 2.87 -10.19 1.05
CA PHE A 4 2.74 -9.88 -0.38
C PHE A 4 2.82 -8.37 -0.59
N TYR A 5 3.54 -7.95 -1.62
CA TYR A 5 3.67 -6.56 -2.00
C TYR A 5 3.61 -6.42 -3.52
N ALA A 6 2.75 -5.52 -4.00
CA ALA A 6 2.63 -5.15 -5.41
C ALA A 6 3.18 -3.73 -5.60
N PRO A 7 4.34 -3.56 -6.27
CA PRO A 7 4.96 -2.23 -6.45
C PRO A 7 4.10 -1.27 -7.26
N GLU A 8 3.17 -1.79 -8.07
CA GLU A 8 2.21 -0.97 -8.84
C GLU A 8 1.29 -0.14 -7.93
N THR A 9 1.14 -0.53 -6.65
CA THR A 9 0.34 0.22 -5.67
C THR A 9 0.93 1.60 -5.34
N GLU A 10 2.22 1.82 -5.58
CA GLU A 10 2.87 3.13 -5.42
C GLU A 10 2.29 4.19 -6.37
N GLY A 11 1.71 3.76 -7.51
CA GLY A 11 1.07 4.66 -8.46
C GLY A 11 -0.24 5.29 -7.96
N HIS A 12 -0.83 4.73 -6.89
CA HIS A 12 -2.01 5.30 -6.25
C HIS A 12 -1.61 6.34 -5.19
N ASP A 13 -1.26 7.55 -5.64
CA ASP A 13 -0.86 8.65 -4.75
C ASP A 13 -1.75 9.91 -4.91
N PRO A 14 -3.04 9.83 -4.54
CA PRO A 14 -3.89 11.00 -4.55
C PRO A 14 -3.40 12.02 -3.51
N GLN A 15 -3.23 13.27 -3.94
CA GLN A 15 -2.63 14.32 -3.12
C GLN A 15 -3.57 14.91 -2.05
N PHE A 16 -4.87 14.67 -2.19
CA PHE A 16 -5.89 15.24 -1.30
C PHE A 16 -7.03 14.27 -1.03
N ARG A 17 -7.75 14.53 0.06
CA ARG A 17 -8.98 13.84 0.46
C ARG A 17 -10.01 14.87 0.91
N LEU A 18 -11.28 14.63 0.62
CA LEU A 18 -12.38 15.38 1.23
C LEU A 18 -12.76 14.74 2.57
N THR A 19 -12.62 15.49 3.65
CA THR A 19 -13.01 15.05 5.00
C THR A 19 -13.88 16.14 5.63
N HIS A 20 -15.11 15.77 6.03
CA HIS A 20 -16.08 16.70 6.62
C HIS A 20 -16.26 18.01 5.81
N GLY A 21 -16.36 17.90 4.48
CA GLY A 21 -16.53 19.04 3.57
C GLY A 21 -15.28 19.88 3.34
N THR A 22 -14.12 19.49 3.89
CA THR A 22 -12.84 20.21 3.73
C THR A 22 -11.86 19.40 2.91
N VAL A 23 -11.13 20.06 2.01
CA VAL A 23 -9.96 19.47 1.33
C VAL A 23 -8.82 19.39 2.33
N VAL A 24 -8.36 18.17 2.61
CA VAL A 24 -7.20 17.89 3.46
C VAL A 24 -6.17 17.11 2.66
N HIS A 25 -4.92 17.11 3.13
CA HIS A 25 -3.91 16.24 2.54
C HIS A 25 -4.30 14.78 2.78
N ASN A 26 -4.04 13.93 1.78
CA ASN A 26 -4.29 12.51 1.92
C ASN A 26 -3.33 11.89 2.94
N ALA A 27 -3.86 11.11 3.88
CA ALA A 27 -3.05 10.39 4.86
C ALA A 27 -2.57 9.03 4.33
N GLU A 28 -3.26 8.47 3.35
CA GLU A 28 -2.95 7.19 2.72
C GLU A 28 -1.90 7.39 1.61
N ARG A 29 -0.63 7.54 2.01
CA ARG A 29 0.49 7.85 1.11
C ARG A 29 1.38 6.63 0.87
N ALA A 30 2.08 6.62 -0.27
CA ALA A 30 3.07 5.60 -0.62
C ALA A 30 4.13 5.36 0.48
N GLU A 31 4.51 6.40 1.23
CA GLU A 31 5.43 6.31 2.38
C GLU A 31 5.01 5.26 3.42
N ARG A 32 3.70 5.02 3.58
CA ARG A 32 3.20 4.00 4.51
C ARG A 32 3.63 2.59 4.11
N ALA A 33 3.61 2.28 2.81
CA ALA A 33 4.08 0.99 2.30
C ALA A 33 5.59 0.83 2.51
N MET A 34 6.37 1.90 2.26
CA MET A 34 7.82 1.89 2.50
C MET A 34 8.16 1.59 3.96
N LEU A 35 7.49 2.26 4.91
CA LEU A 35 7.69 2.03 6.34
C LEU A 35 7.31 0.60 6.76
N LEU A 36 6.27 0.03 6.16
CA LEU A 36 5.88 -1.37 6.39
C LEU A 36 6.93 -2.34 5.84
N LEU A 37 7.45 -2.12 4.64
CA LEU A 37 8.53 -2.94 4.05
C LEU A 37 9.80 -2.90 4.91
N GLU A 38 10.17 -1.72 5.41
CA GLU A 38 11.29 -1.58 6.34
C GLU A 38 11.03 -2.37 7.64
N GLY A 39 9.82 -2.25 8.19
CA GLY A 39 9.40 -3.01 9.37
C GLY A 39 9.46 -4.52 9.17
N LEU A 40 9.06 -5.01 8.00
CA LEU A 40 9.18 -6.43 7.64
C LEU A 40 10.64 -6.86 7.57
N GLY A 41 11.51 -6.05 6.96
CA GLY A 41 12.96 -6.31 6.91
C GLY A 41 13.58 -6.43 8.30
N ARG A 42 13.17 -5.61 9.28
CA ARG A 42 13.63 -5.70 10.68
C ARG A 42 13.21 -7.00 11.38
N LEU A 43 12.19 -7.68 10.87
CA LEU A 43 11.68 -8.95 11.38
C LEU A 43 12.17 -10.16 10.56
N ASP A 44 13.10 -9.94 9.63
CA ASP A 44 13.58 -10.97 8.69
C ASP A 44 12.43 -11.60 7.88
N LEU A 45 11.44 -10.78 7.53
CA LEU A 45 10.31 -11.17 6.68
C LEU A 45 10.45 -10.52 5.30
N GLY A 46 10.55 -11.37 4.26
CA GLY A 46 10.52 -10.94 2.87
C GLY A 46 9.10 -10.80 2.32
N THR A 47 8.97 -10.11 1.18
CA THR A 47 7.73 -10.00 0.42
C THR A 47 7.84 -10.68 -0.94
N GLU A 48 6.71 -11.22 -1.41
CA GLU A 48 6.57 -11.75 -2.77
C GLU A 48 5.52 -10.93 -3.55
N SER A 49 5.57 -10.93 -4.88
CA SER A 49 4.48 -10.35 -5.68
C SER A 49 3.20 -11.17 -5.49
N PRO A 50 2.03 -10.53 -5.28
CA PRO A 50 0.79 -11.27 -5.19
C PRO A 50 0.45 -11.91 -6.54
N PRO A 51 -0.21 -13.09 -6.54
CA PRO A 51 -0.77 -13.65 -7.78
C PRO A 51 -1.88 -12.76 -8.33
N GLU A 52 -2.13 -12.85 -9.64
CA GLU A 52 -3.27 -12.17 -10.27
C GLU A 52 -4.59 -12.70 -9.67
N ALA A 53 -5.42 -11.78 -9.18
CA ALA A 53 -6.74 -12.12 -8.66
C ALA A 53 -7.74 -12.32 -9.81
N PRO A 54 -8.57 -13.38 -9.79
CA PRO A 54 -9.57 -13.60 -10.83
C PRO A 54 -10.60 -12.46 -10.81
N ARG A 55 -10.85 -11.85 -11.98
CA ARG A 55 -11.81 -10.73 -12.09
C ARG A 55 -13.22 -11.07 -11.64
N ALA A 56 -13.61 -12.35 -11.73
CA ALA A 56 -14.91 -12.83 -11.26
C ALA A 56 -15.07 -12.80 -9.73
N ALA A 57 -13.98 -12.54 -8.99
CA ALA A 57 -13.96 -12.46 -7.53
C ALA A 57 -13.79 -11.02 -6.98
N LEU A 58 -13.76 -10.00 -7.86
CA LEU A 58 -13.75 -8.57 -7.52
C LEU A 58 -15.16 -8.00 -7.60
#